data_AF-T1A5U3-F1
#
_entry.id   AF-T1A5U3-F1
#
_cell.length_a   1.000
_cell.length_b   1.000
_cell.length_c   1.000
_cell.angle_alpha   90.00
_cell.angle_beta   90.00
_cell.angle_gamma   90.00
#
_symmetry.space_group_name_H-M   'P 1'
#
loop_
_entity.id
_entity.type
_entity.pdbx_description
1 polymer ?
#
loop_
_entity_poly.entity_id
_entity_poly.type
_entity_poly.pdbx_seq_one_letter_code
_entity_poly.pdbx_strand_id
1 'polypeptide(L)'
;MPEADYPRPVSVALAHPQSTRLGALFGHEAAAHGGRSGFRIVSTGVNGFLLRVQLIDAAQRTLDLQYFIFRGDQTGRLITDALRRAAARGVRVRILVDDGETVAGDGQILALDGQPNIEVRVFNPFVYRGHSELLRGLEFLFDASRLDYRMHNKLLIADNSVALIGGRNIGNQYFQMDPHSQLADDDVFSVGP
;
A
#
# COMPACT_ATOMS: atom_id res chain seq x y z
N MET A 1 -4.16 0.12 -26.68
CA MET A 1 -4.01 0.42 -25.25
C MET A 1 -2.97 1.52 -25.13
N PRO A 2 -3.35 2.75 -24.75
CA PRO A 2 -2.38 3.81 -24.54
C PRO A 2 -1.61 3.54 -23.24
N GLU A 3 -0.67 2.58 -23.27
CA GLU A 3 0.33 2.33 -22.21
C GLU A 3 1.29 1.15 -22.42
N ALA A 4 1.29 0.48 -23.57
CA ALA A 4 2.16 -0.68 -23.81
C ALA A 4 3.68 -0.37 -23.66
N ASP A 5 4.07 0.90 -23.83
CA ASP A 5 5.46 1.36 -23.92
C ASP A 5 6.03 2.00 -22.64
N TYR A 6 5.31 2.00 -21.50
CA TYR A 6 5.94 2.48 -20.26
C TYR A 6 7.06 1.52 -19.82
N PRO A 7 8.28 2.03 -19.52
CA PRO A 7 9.38 1.18 -19.07
C PRO A 7 8.97 0.39 -17.83
N ARG A 8 9.04 -0.95 -17.91
CA ARG A 8 8.75 -1.86 -16.80
C ARG A 8 10.06 -2.48 -16.31
N PRO A 9 10.94 -1.70 -15.64
CA PRO A 9 12.18 -2.27 -15.12
C PRO A 9 11.83 -3.39 -14.14
N VAL A 10 12.50 -4.53 -14.34
CA VAL A 10 12.34 -5.70 -13.47
C VAL A 10 12.80 -5.31 -12.07
N SER A 11 12.04 -5.76 -11.09
CA SER A 11 12.37 -5.57 -9.68
C SER A 11 12.41 -6.93 -8.99
N VAL A 12 13.32 -7.06 -8.04
CA VAL A 12 13.53 -8.31 -7.31
C VAL A 12 13.27 -8.09 -5.82
N ALA A 13 12.88 -9.15 -5.14
CA ALA A 13 12.79 -9.17 -3.68
C ALA A 13 14.18 -9.06 -3.05
N LEU A 14 14.24 -8.63 -1.78
CA LEU A 14 15.49 -8.63 -1.02
C LEU A 14 16.01 -10.08 -0.89
N ALA A 15 17.26 -10.33 -1.31
CA ALA A 15 17.84 -11.67 -1.31
C ALA A 15 18.07 -12.23 0.11
N HIS A 16 18.28 -11.36 1.09
CA HIS A 16 18.62 -11.72 2.47
C HIS A 16 17.75 -10.96 3.49
N PRO A 17 16.45 -11.27 3.58
CA PRO A 17 15.52 -10.61 4.50
C PRO A 17 15.98 -10.70 5.97
N GLN A 18 16.63 -11.80 6.35
CA GLN A 18 17.18 -12.05 7.68
C GLN A 18 18.26 -11.04 8.13
N SER A 19 18.80 -10.25 7.20
CA SER A 19 19.73 -9.16 7.54
C SER A 19 19.03 -7.94 8.14
N THR A 20 17.70 -7.89 8.08
CA THR A 20 16.89 -6.84 8.71
C THR A 20 16.43 -7.27 10.09
N ARG A 21 16.07 -6.30 10.95
CA ARG A 21 15.52 -6.55 12.28
C ARG A 21 14.25 -7.39 12.22
N LEU A 22 13.34 -7.09 11.28
CA LEU A 22 12.10 -7.85 11.11
C LEU A 22 12.39 -9.27 10.64
N GLY A 23 13.27 -9.44 9.65
CA GLY A 23 13.64 -10.76 9.14
C GLY A 23 14.39 -11.61 10.17
N ALA A 24 15.28 -11.04 10.96
CA ALA A 24 15.97 -11.74 12.04
C ALA A 24 14.99 -12.18 13.14
N LEU A 25 14.09 -11.29 13.56
CA LEU A 25 13.08 -11.57 14.58
C LEU A 25 12.16 -12.72 14.15
N PHE A 26 11.51 -12.59 12.99
CA PHE A 26 10.55 -13.59 12.56
C PHE A 26 11.20 -14.85 11.98
N GLY A 27 12.45 -14.77 11.53
CA GLY A 27 13.26 -15.94 11.22
C GLY A 27 13.55 -16.79 12.46
N HIS A 28 13.89 -16.14 13.58
CA HIS A 28 14.07 -16.83 14.87
C HIS A 28 12.77 -17.47 15.36
N GLU A 29 11.66 -16.72 15.32
CA GLU A 29 10.34 -17.25 15.70
C GLU A 29 9.91 -18.44 14.82
N ALA A 30 10.09 -18.35 13.50
CA ALA A 30 9.80 -19.45 12.60
C ALA A 30 10.65 -20.68 12.94
N ALA A 31 11.95 -20.53 13.20
CA ALA A 31 12.84 -21.61 13.59
C ALA A 31 12.39 -22.29 14.90
N ALA A 32 12.01 -21.49 15.90
CA ALA A 32 11.46 -22.00 17.17
C ALA A 32 10.16 -22.81 17.00
N HIS A 33 9.43 -22.57 15.90
CA HIS A 33 8.20 -23.27 15.56
C HIS A 33 8.38 -24.33 14.45
N GLY A 34 9.61 -24.79 14.20
CA GLY A 34 9.89 -25.83 13.20
C GLY A 34 9.79 -25.34 11.76
N GLY A 35 10.13 -24.07 11.51
CA GLY A 35 10.09 -23.45 10.19
C GLY A 35 8.68 -23.09 9.69
N ARG A 36 7.68 -23.07 10.58
CA ARG A 36 6.30 -22.76 10.21
C ARG A 36 6.06 -21.25 10.11
N SER A 37 5.23 -20.86 9.16
CA SER A 37 4.71 -19.50 9.03
C SER A 37 3.70 -19.19 10.15
N GLY A 38 3.65 -17.93 10.56
CA GLY A 38 2.74 -17.43 11.58
C GLY A 38 1.79 -16.41 11.00
N PHE A 39 0.57 -16.34 11.55
CA PHE A 39 -0.39 -15.31 11.17
C PHE A 39 -1.22 -14.83 12.36
N ARG A 40 -1.79 -13.64 12.24
CA ARG A 40 -2.76 -13.08 13.19
C ARG A 40 -3.80 -12.25 12.45
N ILE A 41 -5.06 -12.49 12.76
CA ILE A 41 -6.19 -11.69 12.26
C ILE A 41 -6.25 -10.37 13.04
N VAL A 42 -6.53 -9.29 12.33
CA VAL A 42 -6.64 -7.92 12.83
C VAL A 42 -8.00 -7.36 12.44
N SER A 43 -8.97 -7.53 13.33
CA SER A 43 -10.37 -7.15 13.08
C SER A 43 -10.72 -5.72 13.47
N THR A 44 -9.89 -5.07 14.29
CA THR A 44 -10.13 -3.70 14.73
C THR A 44 -9.42 -2.72 13.80
N GLY A 45 -10.16 -1.74 13.26
CA GLY A 45 -9.61 -0.77 12.31
C GLY A 45 -8.46 0.06 12.89
N VAL A 46 -8.57 0.50 14.15
CA VAL A 46 -7.49 1.22 14.83
C VAL A 46 -6.21 0.36 14.91
N ASN A 47 -6.33 -0.93 15.21
CA ASN A 47 -5.19 -1.85 15.22
C ASN A 47 -4.60 -2.05 13.83
N GLY A 48 -5.45 -2.13 12.80
CA GLY A 48 -5.03 -2.19 11.39
C GLY A 48 -4.21 -0.96 10.97
N PHE A 49 -4.60 0.24 11.42
CA PHE A 49 -3.83 1.47 11.20
C PHE A 49 -2.50 1.46 11.95
N LEU A 50 -2.52 1.17 13.25
CA LEU A 50 -1.32 1.18 14.09
C LEU A 50 -0.27 0.19 13.60
N LEU A 51 -0.68 -1.01 13.17
CA LEU A 51 0.24 -2.00 12.62
C LEU A 51 0.91 -1.52 11.32
N ARG A 52 0.17 -0.85 10.43
CA ARG A 52 0.76 -0.28 9.21
C ARG A 52 1.84 0.75 9.55
N VAL A 53 1.55 1.68 10.45
CA VAL A 53 2.52 2.70 10.88
C VAL A 53 3.73 2.07 11.55
N GLN A 54 3.51 1.11 12.47
CA GLN A 54 4.59 0.40 13.15
C GLN A 54 5.48 -0.38 12.18
N LEU A 55 4.90 -1.04 11.17
CA LEU A 55 5.68 -1.75 10.16
C LEU A 55 6.49 -0.80 9.27
N ILE A 56 5.91 0.33 8.87
CA ILE A 56 6.61 1.36 8.11
C ILE A 56 7.78 1.95 8.91
N ASP A 57 7.57 2.24 10.19
CA ASP A 57 8.61 2.78 11.06
C ASP A 57 9.68 1.73 11.42
N ALA A 58 9.33 0.44 11.48
CA ALA A 58 10.26 -0.66 11.76
C ALA A 58 11.08 -1.12 10.55
N ALA A 59 10.61 -0.90 9.32
CA ALA A 59 11.29 -1.33 8.11
C ALA A 59 12.68 -0.68 7.95
N GLN A 60 13.65 -1.49 7.52
CA GLN A 60 15.06 -1.10 7.39
C GLN A 60 15.57 -1.06 5.95
N ARG A 61 14.96 -1.81 5.02
CA ARG A 61 15.46 -1.98 3.65
C ARG A 61 14.38 -1.80 2.60
N THR A 62 13.21 -2.42 2.78
CA THR A 62 12.16 -2.39 1.76
C THR A 62 10.77 -2.18 2.35
N LEU A 63 9.96 -1.43 1.61
CA LEU A 63 8.52 -1.31 1.80
C LEU A 63 7.85 -1.46 0.43
N ASP A 64 6.96 -2.44 0.30
CA ASP A 64 6.19 -2.67 -0.91
C ASP A 64 4.69 -2.58 -0.59
N LEU A 65 4.00 -1.61 -1.18
CA LEU A 65 2.59 -1.29 -0.90
C LEU A 65 1.75 -1.44 -2.17
N GLN A 66 0.55 -2.03 -2.02
CA GLN A 66 -0.49 -2.03 -3.05
C GLN A 66 -1.83 -1.66 -2.43
N TYR A 67 -2.54 -0.69 -3.02
CA TYR A 67 -3.85 -0.26 -2.51
C TYR A 67 -4.79 0.16 -3.64
N PHE A 68 -6.03 -0.34 -3.60
CA PHE A 68 -7.09 0.10 -4.50
C PHE A 68 -7.50 1.56 -4.25
N ILE A 69 -7.64 1.95 -2.97
CA ILE A 69 -7.98 3.32 -2.57
C ILE A 69 -6.92 3.82 -1.58
N PHE A 70 -6.41 5.02 -1.83
CA PHE A 70 -5.53 5.73 -0.90
C PHE A 70 -5.96 7.19 -0.75
N ARG A 71 -6.70 7.49 0.32
CA ARG A 71 -7.31 8.82 0.51
C ARG A 71 -6.37 9.88 1.08
N GLY A 72 -6.58 11.11 0.61
CA GLY A 72 -6.09 12.41 1.12
C GLY A 72 -6.39 12.79 2.58
N ASP A 73 -6.97 11.90 3.40
CA ASP A 73 -7.52 12.23 4.73
C ASP A 73 -6.49 12.12 5.87
N GLN A 74 -6.92 12.23 7.13
CA GLN A 74 -6.02 12.24 8.29
C GLN A 74 -5.16 10.99 8.36
N THR A 75 -5.77 9.80 8.22
CA THR A 75 -5.03 8.54 8.26
C THR A 75 -4.10 8.38 7.06
N GLY A 76 -4.55 8.79 5.87
CA GLY A 76 -3.70 8.78 4.67
C GLY A 76 -2.50 9.71 4.78
N ARG A 77 -2.66 10.91 5.34
CA ARG A 77 -1.55 11.85 5.61
C ARG A 77 -0.54 11.28 6.59
N LEU A 78 -1.01 10.67 7.69
CA LEU A 78 -0.14 10.05 8.68
C LEU A 78 0.69 8.90 8.09
N ILE A 79 0.07 8.07 7.24
CA ILE A 79 0.78 7.00 6.54
C ILE A 79 1.77 7.58 5.52
N THR A 80 1.36 8.60 4.75
CA THR A 80 2.24 9.31 3.80
C THR A 80 3.49 9.86 4.52
N ASP A 81 3.31 10.50 5.68
CA ASP A 81 4.43 11.00 6.47
C ASP A 81 5.31 9.87 7.03
N ALA A 82 4.73 8.74 7.44
CA ALA A 82 5.50 7.57 7.85
C ALA A 82 6.37 7.02 6.71
N LEU A 83 5.82 6.94 5.49
CA LEU A 83 6.55 6.50 4.30
C LEU A 83 7.70 7.46 3.97
N ARG A 84 7.48 8.77 4.08
CA ARG A 84 8.54 9.78 3.91
C ARG A 84 9.66 9.61 4.94
N ARG A 85 9.32 9.38 6.22
CA ARG A 85 10.31 9.09 7.26
C ARG A 85 11.09 7.81 6.95
N ALA A 86 10.44 6.76 6.45
CA ALA A 86 11.12 5.53 6.07
C ALA A 86 12.09 5.75 4.90
N ALA A 87 11.65 6.44 3.85
CA ALA A 87 12.49 6.77 2.71
C ALA A 87 13.71 7.62 3.09
N ALA A 88 13.53 8.57 4.01
CA ALA A 88 14.62 9.40 4.55
C ALA A 88 15.65 8.58 5.35
N ARG A 89 15.28 7.42 5.92
CA ARG A 89 16.20 6.46 6.54
C ARG A 89 16.94 5.59 5.53
N GLY A 90 16.66 5.74 4.23
CA GLY A 90 17.23 4.92 3.15
C GLY A 90 16.43 3.66 2.81
N VAL A 91 15.21 3.52 3.34
CA VAL A 91 14.31 2.41 2.96
C VAL A 91 13.82 2.63 1.54
N ARG A 92 13.94 1.61 0.68
CA ARG A 92 13.33 1.63 -0.66
C ARG A 92 11.82 1.39 -0.53
N VAL A 93 11.03 2.34 -0.99
CA VAL A 93 9.56 2.30 -0.94
C VAL A 93 9.01 2.18 -2.37
N ARG A 94 8.17 1.18 -2.61
CA ARG A 94 7.40 1.03 -3.84
C ARG A 94 5.92 1.03 -3.54
N ILE A 95 5.18 1.81 -4.30
CA ILE A 95 3.73 1.98 -4.09
C ILE A 95 3.05 1.74 -5.44
N LEU A 96 2.07 0.85 -5.46
CA LEU A 96 1.16 0.65 -6.58
C LEU A 96 -0.24 1.03 -6.14
N VAL A 97 -0.81 2.04 -6.77
CA VAL A 97 -2.19 2.49 -6.54
C VAL A 97 -3.04 2.26 -7.78
N ASP A 98 -4.33 2.00 -7.58
CA ASP A 98 -5.29 1.92 -8.68
C ASP A 98 -5.93 3.30 -8.95
N ASP A 99 -6.17 3.64 -10.21
CA ASP A 99 -6.52 5.03 -10.58
C ASP A 99 -7.99 5.41 -10.38
N GLY A 100 -8.93 4.48 -10.50
CA GLY A 100 -10.30 4.95 -10.78
C GLY A 100 -11.17 5.31 -9.58
N GLU A 101 -10.77 5.00 -8.35
CA GLU A 101 -11.30 5.69 -7.15
C GLU A 101 -10.28 6.66 -6.53
N THR A 102 -9.09 6.78 -7.12
CA THR A 102 -8.14 7.83 -6.76
C THR A 102 -8.72 9.14 -7.29
N VAL A 103 -9.28 9.95 -6.40
CA VAL A 103 -9.99 11.18 -6.78
C VAL A 103 -8.99 12.34 -6.79
N ALA A 104 -9.35 13.38 -7.54
CA ALA A 104 -8.92 14.75 -7.30
C ALA A 104 -8.85 15.08 -5.79
N GLY A 105 -7.65 14.98 -5.20
CA GLY A 105 -7.41 15.08 -3.75
C GLY A 105 -6.32 14.14 -3.23
N ASP A 106 -6.06 13.04 -3.94
CA ASP A 106 -5.05 12.03 -3.57
C ASP A 106 -3.66 12.36 -4.10
N GLY A 107 -3.45 13.58 -4.60
CA GLY A 107 -2.16 14.05 -5.11
C GLY A 107 -1.00 13.92 -4.12
N GLN A 108 -1.28 13.76 -2.81
CA GLN A 108 -0.25 13.50 -1.81
C GLN A 108 0.52 12.19 -2.05
N ILE A 109 -0.14 11.13 -2.53
CA ILE A 109 0.53 9.85 -2.77
C ILE A 109 1.39 9.96 -4.03
N LEU A 110 0.85 10.59 -5.08
CA LEU A 110 1.57 10.83 -6.33
C LEU A 110 2.75 11.79 -6.15
N ALA A 111 2.64 12.77 -5.24
CA ALA A 111 3.73 13.67 -4.89
C ALA A 111 4.90 12.95 -4.20
N LEU A 112 4.74 11.70 -3.75
CA LEU A 112 5.87 10.91 -3.24
C LEU A 112 6.82 10.44 -4.35
N ASP A 113 6.38 10.31 -5.60
CA ASP A 113 7.21 9.79 -6.70
C ASP A 113 8.46 10.66 -6.97
N GLY A 114 8.39 11.95 -6.62
CA GLY A 114 9.54 12.86 -6.70
C GLY A 114 10.54 12.76 -5.54
N GLN A 115 10.29 11.92 -4.53
CA GLN A 115 11.16 11.81 -3.36
C GLN A 115 12.21 10.70 -3.53
N PRO A 116 13.45 10.92 -3.05
CA PRO A 116 14.47 9.87 -3.06
C PRO A 116 13.98 8.60 -2.37
N ASN A 117 14.31 7.45 -2.96
CA ASN A 117 13.94 6.11 -2.50
C ASN A 117 12.45 5.75 -2.55
N ILE A 118 11.57 6.60 -3.12
CA ILE A 118 10.16 6.28 -3.32
C ILE A 118 9.88 6.17 -4.82
N GLU A 119 9.14 5.12 -5.19
CA GLU A 119 8.60 4.93 -6.53
C GLU A 119 7.10 4.70 -6.43
N VAL A 120 6.31 5.48 -7.17
CA VAL A 120 4.84 5.36 -7.22
C VAL A 120 4.42 5.02 -8.63
N ARG A 121 3.71 3.90 -8.79
CA ARG A 121 3.11 3.49 -10.05
C ARG A 121 1.60 3.46 -9.92
N VAL A 122 0.93 3.74 -11.03
CA VAL A 122 -0.52 3.71 -11.14
C VAL A 122 -0.92 2.52 -12.00
N PHE A 123 -1.86 1.71 -11.51
CA PHE A 123 -2.45 0.59 -12.23
C PHE A 123 -3.66 1.05 -13.04
N ASN A 124 -3.70 0.65 -14.31
CA ASN A 124 -4.77 0.94 -15.27
C ASN A 124 -5.25 2.41 -15.24
N PRO A 125 -4.36 3.39 -15.43
CA PRO A 125 -4.72 4.80 -15.35
C PRO A 125 -5.61 5.28 -16.49
N PHE A 126 -6.53 6.15 -16.14
CA PHE A 126 -7.37 6.91 -17.03
C PHE A 126 -6.57 8.06 -17.66
N VAL A 127 -6.96 8.43 -18.88
CA VAL A 127 -6.39 9.51 -19.69
C VAL A 127 -6.67 10.86 -19.04
N TYR A 128 -7.90 11.06 -18.51
CA TYR A 128 -8.24 12.29 -17.83
C TYR A 128 -7.79 12.27 -16.36
N ARG A 129 -6.79 13.09 -16.05
CA ARG A 129 -6.22 13.25 -14.69
C ARG A 129 -6.59 14.57 -14.00
N GLY A 130 -7.60 15.28 -14.51
CA GLY A 130 -8.06 16.54 -13.93
C GLY A 130 -9.16 16.35 -12.87
N HIS A 131 -9.67 17.47 -12.35
CA HIS A 131 -10.64 17.49 -11.24
C HIS A 131 -12.11 17.62 -11.71
N SER A 132 -12.39 17.30 -12.97
CA SER A 132 -13.74 17.45 -13.54
C SER A 132 -14.44 16.12 -13.52
N GLU A 133 -15.44 15.99 -12.66
CA GLU A 133 -16.28 14.78 -12.59
C GLU A 133 -17.04 14.56 -13.90
N LEU A 134 -17.36 15.62 -14.65
CA LEU A 134 -17.98 15.49 -15.97
C LEU A 134 -17.03 14.80 -16.96
N LEU A 135 -15.79 15.28 -17.08
CA LEU A 135 -14.82 14.71 -18.02
C LEU A 135 -14.44 13.27 -17.63
N ARG A 136 -14.33 13.00 -16.33
CA ARG A 136 -14.07 11.64 -15.81
C ARG A 136 -15.26 10.71 -16.05
N GLY A 137 -16.48 11.19 -15.84
CA GLY A 137 -17.70 10.45 -16.14
C GLY A 137 -17.86 10.13 -17.63
N LEU A 138 -17.48 11.06 -18.51
CA LEU A 138 -17.46 10.82 -19.96
C LEU A 138 -16.44 9.73 -20.33
N GLU A 139 -15.23 9.79 -19.78
CA GLU A 139 -14.23 8.74 -20.02
C GLU A 139 -14.71 7.36 -19.55
N PHE A 140 -15.34 7.30 -18.37
CA PHE A 140 -15.92 6.06 -17.84
C PHE A 140 -17.02 5.47 -18.74
N LEU A 141 -17.84 6.31 -19.36
CA LEU A 141 -18.88 5.87 -20.30
C LEU A 141 -18.29 5.24 -21.57
N PHE A 142 -17.16 5.76 -22.07
CA PHE A 142 -16.55 5.28 -23.31
C PHE A 142 -15.55 4.13 -23.10
N ASP A 143 -15.04 3.93 -21.87
CA ASP A 143 -14.07 2.89 -21.51
C ASP A 143 -14.58 1.92 -20.41
N ALA A 144 -15.85 1.50 -20.51
CA ALA A 144 -16.50 0.66 -19.49
C ALA A 144 -15.76 -0.65 -19.17
N SER A 145 -15.08 -1.26 -20.14
CA SER A 145 -14.28 -2.49 -19.92
C SER A 145 -13.06 -2.27 -19.02
N ARG A 146 -12.55 -1.03 -18.93
CA ARG A 146 -11.45 -0.66 -18.02
C ARG A 146 -11.93 -0.43 -16.59
N LEU A 147 -13.22 -0.11 -16.41
CA LEU A 147 -13.82 0.01 -15.08
C LEU A 147 -13.86 -1.33 -14.35
N ASP A 148 -14.03 -2.43 -15.08
CA ASP A 148 -14.09 -3.77 -14.50
C ASP A 148 -12.70 -4.41 -14.31
N TYR A 149 -11.65 -3.87 -14.93
CA TYR A 149 -10.28 -4.35 -14.81
C TYR A 149 -9.48 -3.52 -13.80
N ARG A 150 -9.61 -3.84 -12.51
CA ARG A 150 -9.06 -3.04 -11.41
C ARG A 150 -8.20 -3.85 -10.46
N MET A 151 -7.16 -3.21 -9.93
CA MET A 151 -6.32 -3.79 -8.89
C MET A 151 -7.01 -3.60 -7.54
N HIS A 152 -7.62 -4.68 -7.03
CA HIS A 152 -8.33 -4.64 -5.75
C HIS A 152 -7.49 -5.12 -4.56
N ASN A 153 -6.17 -5.17 -4.70
CA ASN A 153 -5.26 -5.63 -3.66
C ASN A 153 -5.15 -4.59 -2.53
N LYS A 154 -4.95 -5.05 -1.30
CA LYS A 154 -4.49 -4.25 -0.17
C LYS A 154 -3.38 -5.02 0.52
N LEU A 155 -2.16 -4.52 0.37
CA LEU A 155 -0.93 -5.22 0.76
C LEU A 155 0.08 -4.20 1.27
N LEU A 156 0.75 -4.55 2.36
CA LEU A 156 1.95 -3.88 2.84
C LEU A 156 2.97 -4.95 3.23
N ILE A 157 4.12 -4.96 2.55
CA ILE A 157 5.24 -5.85 2.87
C ILE A 157 6.39 -5.01 3.40
N ALA A 158 6.91 -5.37 4.56
CA ALA A 158 8.09 -4.77 5.16
C ALA A 158 9.27 -5.75 5.13
N ASP A 159 10.41 -5.27 4.62
CA ASP A 159 11.70 -5.98 4.57
C ASP A 159 11.66 -7.37 3.92
N ASN A 160 10.66 -7.62 3.05
CA ASN A 160 10.34 -8.94 2.50
C ASN A 160 10.24 -10.04 3.57
N SER A 161 9.88 -9.67 4.81
CA SER A 161 9.87 -10.53 5.99
C SER A 161 8.51 -10.59 6.69
N VAL A 162 7.72 -9.51 6.53
CA VAL A 162 6.39 -9.37 7.14
C VAL A 162 5.43 -8.88 6.07
N ALA A 163 4.24 -9.48 6.01
CA ALA A 163 3.16 -9.04 5.15
C ALA A 163 1.92 -8.70 5.98
N LEU A 164 1.27 -7.59 5.64
CA LEU A 164 -0.08 -7.26 6.07
C LEU A 164 -0.97 -7.22 4.83
N ILE A 165 -1.95 -8.10 4.78
CA ILE A 165 -2.92 -8.23 3.68
C ILE A 165 -4.33 -8.12 4.23
N GLY A 166 -5.31 -7.71 3.44
CA GLY A 166 -6.69 -7.64 3.94
C GLY A 166 -7.64 -6.90 3.00
N GLY A 167 -8.78 -6.47 3.54
CA GLY A 167 -9.75 -5.65 2.82
C GLY A 167 -9.57 -4.13 3.02
N ARG A 168 -8.84 -3.70 4.05
CA ARG A 168 -8.73 -2.27 4.40
C ARG A 168 -7.90 -1.49 3.40
N ASN A 169 -8.56 -0.55 2.73
CA ASN A 169 -7.90 0.54 2.01
C ASN A 169 -7.34 1.59 2.99
N ILE A 170 -6.63 2.59 2.44
CA ILE A 170 -6.17 3.72 3.24
C ILE A 170 -7.23 4.83 3.24
N GLY A 171 -7.84 5.07 4.39
CA GLY A 171 -8.77 6.16 4.64
C GLY A 171 -9.46 6.05 6.00
N ASN A 172 -9.97 7.17 6.52
CA ASN A 172 -10.52 7.29 7.87
C ASN A 172 -11.62 6.25 8.16
N GLN A 173 -12.49 5.97 7.17
CA GLN A 173 -13.60 5.00 7.32
C GLN A 173 -13.15 3.54 7.53
N TYR A 174 -11.91 3.18 7.15
CA TYR A 174 -11.37 1.83 7.33
C TYR A 174 -10.66 1.64 8.68
N PHE A 175 -10.32 2.74 9.35
CA PHE A 175 -9.50 2.75 10.56
C PHE A 175 -10.23 3.28 11.80
N GLN A 176 -11.54 3.37 11.71
CA GLN A 176 -12.42 3.87 12.78
C GLN A 176 -12.16 5.32 13.20
N MET A 177 -11.61 6.12 12.29
CA MET A 177 -11.31 7.54 12.52
C MET A 177 -12.40 8.48 11.98
N ASP A 178 -13.39 7.94 11.28
CA ASP A 178 -14.59 8.67 10.86
C ASP A 178 -15.76 8.35 11.81
N PRO A 179 -16.31 9.33 12.55
CA PRO A 179 -17.42 9.10 13.47
C PRO A 179 -18.75 8.77 12.76
N HIS A 180 -18.85 9.01 11.45
CA HIS A 180 -20.07 8.84 10.66
C HIS A 180 -20.02 7.62 9.72
N SER A 181 -18.84 7.05 9.47
CA SER A 181 -18.66 5.92 8.56
C SER A 181 -17.61 4.95 9.08
N GLN A 182 -18.04 3.72 9.40
CA GLN A 182 -17.23 2.72 10.06
C GLN A 182 -17.36 1.41 9.29
N LEU A 183 -16.37 1.11 8.44
CA LEU A 183 -16.38 -0.12 7.64
C LEU A 183 -15.76 -1.27 8.46
N ALA A 184 -16.54 -2.34 8.61
CA ALA A 184 -16.05 -3.59 9.17
C ALA A 184 -15.24 -4.34 8.11
N ASP A 185 -14.02 -4.72 8.47
CA ASP A 185 -13.10 -5.42 7.60
C ASP A 185 -12.06 -6.17 8.44
N ASP A 186 -11.27 -7.04 7.82
CA ASP A 186 -10.20 -7.79 8.47
C ASP A 186 -8.89 -7.63 7.70
N ASP A 187 -7.79 -7.54 8.44
CA ASP A 187 -6.45 -7.76 7.89
C ASP A 187 -5.86 -9.04 8.49
N VAL A 188 -4.91 -9.64 7.79
CA VAL A 188 -4.08 -10.74 8.24
C VAL A 188 -2.64 -10.24 8.24
N PHE A 189 -2.06 -10.22 9.42
CA PHE A 189 -0.62 -10.10 9.62
C PHE A 189 0.00 -11.48 9.41
N SER A 190 1.02 -11.59 8.57
CA SER A 190 1.67 -12.85 8.22
C SER A 190 3.20 -12.73 8.23
N VAL A 191 3.87 -13.77 8.70
CA VAL A 191 5.32 -13.87 8.85
C VAL A 191 5.81 -15.30 8.58
N GLY A 192 7.10 -15.43 8.26
CA GLY A 192 7.71 -16.73 7.94
C GLY A 192 7.73 -17.02 6.44
N PRO A 193 8.18 -18.23 6.05
CA PRO A 193 8.33 -18.64 4.66
C PRO A 193 7.00 -18.83 3.93
#